data_AF-A0A8T5FYN2-F1
#
_entry.id   AF-A0A8T5FYN2-F1
#
_cell.length_a   1.000
_cell.length_b   1.000
_cell.length_c   1.000
_cell.angle_alpha   90.00
_cell.angle_beta   90.00
_cell.angle_gamma   90.00
#
_symmetry.space_group_name_H-M   'P 1'
#
loop_
_entity.id
_entity.type
_entity.pdbx_description
1 polymer ?
#
loop_
_entity_poly.entity_id
_entity_poly.type
_entity_poly.pdbx_seq_one_letter_code
_entity_poly.pdbx_strand_id
1 'polypeptide(L)'
;MAKNVIHSKISNLIDVKATEMNPDALYCCKSVSMEIKQINNFIAGTIKLSENRIYAILDNLVGYYTITLDLQLDKKTKIFRAVKYNEFNNKSCHDKVSRLSYKSPPTTIGRLNRQNESMYYGCLHFNDKWGDLNVAFSEINALKYEKINILKSEVTDELKVNYIGIYNYIKRNEKPYFLPKKVYAYFKDVYEYEENKFNKYVFTAFQLCDAFFSDILRRKESDRLYVITSMLASLFLEGDRVDGLIYTSVKVEGSPVIAIKPISVDNKIDHKEAMSFEIQENYSYAIYKAKLLHQGLVNGEKIDWI
;
A
#
# COMPACT_ATOMS: atom_id res chain seq x y z
N MET A 1 -30.12 2.41 11.19
CA MET A 1 -29.21 2.88 10.12
C MET A 1 -29.63 2.18 8.84
N ALA A 2 -29.76 2.89 7.72
CA ALA A 2 -30.01 2.25 6.44
C ALA A 2 -28.75 1.44 6.06
N LYS A 3 -28.89 0.13 5.82
CA LYS A 3 -27.81 -0.70 5.25
C LYS A 3 -27.46 -0.13 3.88
N ASN A 4 -26.18 0.09 3.56
CA ASN A 4 -25.87 0.41 2.17
C ASN A 4 -26.12 -0.85 1.33
N VAL A 5 -26.59 -0.65 0.11
CA VAL A 5 -26.81 -1.75 -0.82
C VAL A 5 -25.44 -2.22 -1.32
N ILE A 6 -25.05 -3.44 -0.96
CA ILE A 6 -23.87 -4.10 -1.54
C ILE A 6 -24.12 -4.25 -3.04
N HIS A 7 -23.12 -3.93 -3.86
CA HIS A 7 -23.22 -4.09 -5.31
C HIS A 7 -23.54 -5.56 -5.66
N SER A 8 -24.52 -5.77 -6.54
CA SER A 8 -25.01 -7.11 -6.91
C SER A 8 -23.90 -8.06 -7.40
N LYS A 9 -22.87 -7.52 -8.07
CA LYS A 9 -21.70 -8.30 -8.49
C LYS A 9 -20.90 -8.86 -7.30
N ILE A 10 -20.73 -8.08 -6.24
CA ILE A 10 -19.97 -8.48 -5.05
C ILE A 10 -20.78 -9.49 -4.23
N SER A 11 -22.08 -9.24 -4.02
CA SER A 11 -22.94 -10.22 -3.33
C SER A 11 -22.97 -11.55 -4.08
N ASN A 12 -23.09 -11.52 -5.41
CA ASN A 12 -23.08 -12.74 -6.23
C ASN A 12 -21.73 -13.47 -6.13
N LEU A 13 -20.61 -12.76 -6.14
CA LEU A 13 -19.28 -13.36 -5.96
C LEU A 13 -19.17 -14.07 -4.60
N ILE A 14 -19.65 -13.43 -3.53
CA ILE A 14 -19.66 -14.00 -2.18
C ILE A 14 -20.56 -15.23 -2.14
N ASP A 15 -21.75 -15.18 -2.75
CA ASP A 15 -22.69 -16.29 -2.77
C ASP A 15 -22.14 -17.49 -3.57
N VAL A 16 -21.46 -17.25 -4.69
CA VAL A 16 -20.77 -18.30 -5.46
C VAL A 16 -19.66 -18.95 -4.63
N LYS A 17 -18.76 -18.14 -4.05
CA LYS A 17 -17.68 -18.65 -3.18
C LYS A 17 -18.25 -19.41 -1.97
N ALA A 18 -19.33 -18.93 -1.38
CA ALA A 18 -19.99 -19.61 -0.27
C ALA A 18 -20.50 -21.00 -0.69
N THR A 19 -21.14 -21.08 -1.87
CA THR A 19 -21.65 -22.34 -2.43
C THR A 19 -20.52 -23.34 -2.68
N GLU A 20 -19.40 -22.87 -3.22
CA GLU A 20 -18.24 -23.70 -3.53
C GLU A 20 -17.46 -24.14 -2.30
N MET A 21 -17.26 -23.24 -1.32
CA MET A 21 -16.29 -23.44 -0.23
C MET A 21 -16.93 -23.94 1.07
N ASN A 22 -18.20 -23.63 1.33
CA ASN A 22 -18.86 -24.04 2.58
C ASN A 22 -18.93 -25.57 2.78
N PRO A 23 -19.13 -26.41 1.74
CA PRO A 23 -19.11 -27.86 1.92
C PRO A 23 -17.79 -28.39 2.52
N ASP A 24 -16.66 -27.76 2.16
CA ASP A 24 -15.31 -28.16 2.59
C ASP A 24 -14.67 -27.14 3.55
N ALA A 25 -15.49 -26.44 4.33
CA ALA A 25 -15.07 -25.28 5.13
C ALA A 25 -13.85 -25.53 6.03
N LEU A 26 -13.76 -26.71 6.67
CA LEU A 26 -12.63 -27.05 7.53
C LEU A 26 -11.33 -27.25 6.74
N TYR A 27 -11.42 -27.80 5.52
CA TYR A 27 -10.29 -27.93 4.62
C TYR A 27 -9.78 -26.56 4.20
N CYS A 28 -10.68 -25.64 3.80
CA CYS A 28 -10.34 -24.26 3.43
C CYS A 28 -9.47 -23.57 4.50
N CYS A 29 -9.95 -23.56 5.75
CA CYS A 29 -9.21 -22.93 6.86
C CYS A 29 -7.84 -23.57 7.12
N LYS A 30 -7.77 -24.91 7.07
CA LYS A 30 -6.51 -25.64 7.27
C LYS A 30 -5.52 -25.39 6.15
N SER A 31 -5.99 -25.35 4.90
CA SER A 31 -5.18 -25.11 3.71
C SER A 31 -4.52 -23.72 3.78
N VAL A 32 -5.33 -22.67 4.01
CA VAL A 32 -4.83 -21.29 4.18
C VAL A 32 -3.81 -21.19 5.30
N SER A 33 -4.07 -21.80 6.47
CA SER A 33 -3.12 -21.79 7.58
C SER A 33 -1.80 -22.46 7.22
N MET A 34 -1.84 -23.59 6.51
CA MET A 34 -0.65 -24.32 6.07
C MET A 34 0.15 -23.55 5.01
N GLU A 35 -0.53 -22.87 4.09
CA GLU A 35 0.07 -22.03 3.05
C GLU A 35 0.75 -20.80 3.66
N ILE A 36 0.06 -20.09 4.56
CA ILE A 36 0.63 -18.97 5.32
C ILE A 36 1.86 -19.42 6.11
N LYS A 37 1.81 -20.59 6.75
CA LYS A 37 2.94 -21.15 7.50
C LYS A 37 4.14 -21.43 6.58
N GLN A 38 3.93 -21.96 5.38
CA GLN A 38 5.00 -22.17 4.40
C GLN A 38 5.65 -20.84 4.01
N ILE A 39 4.87 -19.82 3.70
CA ILE A 39 5.42 -18.49 3.35
C ILE A 39 6.17 -17.87 4.53
N ASN A 40 5.63 -17.97 5.75
CA ASN A 40 6.31 -17.49 6.95
C ASN A 40 7.64 -18.19 7.21
N ASN A 41 7.68 -19.52 7.04
CA ASN A 41 8.90 -20.30 7.16
C ASN A 41 9.93 -19.90 6.10
N PHE A 42 9.50 -19.61 4.87
CA PHE A 42 10.37 -19.08 3.83
C PHE A 42 10.93 -17.71 4.22
N ILE A 43 10.09 -16.76 4.64
CA ILE A 43 10.51 -15.42 5.10
C ILE A 43 11.54 -15.55 6.23
N ALA A 44 11.29 -16.42 7.21
CA ALA A 44 12.19 -16.68 8.34
C ALA A 44 13.48 -17.42 7.93
N GLY A 45 13.54 -17.99 6.73
CA GLY A 45 14.68 -18.76 6.25
C GLY A 45 14.78 -20.19 6.75
N THR A 46 13.72 -20.71 7.35
CA THR A 46 13.68 -22.08 7.87
C THR A 46 13.44 -23.11 6.78
N ILE A 47 12.88 -22.68 5.64
CA ILE A 47 12.73 -23.52 4.44
C ILE A 47 13.14 -22.75 3.18
N LYS A 48 13.40 -23.49 2.10
CA LYS A 48 13.52 -22.94 0.74
C LYS A 48 12.24 -23.25 -0.03
N LEU A 49 11.76 -22.27 -0.80
CA LEU A 49 10.67 -22.44 -1.75
C LEU A 49 11.14 -21.90 -3.10
N SER A 50 10.72 -22.54 -4.19
CA SER A 50 10.89 -21.98 -5.53
C SER A 50 9.92 -20.82 -5.77
N GLU A 51 10.27 -19.92 -6.67
CA GLU A 51 9.40 -18.81 -7.06
C GLU A 51 8.04 -19.30 -7.57
N ASN A 52 8.01 -20.36 -8.39
CA ASN A 52 6.76 -20.96 -8.87
C ASN A 52 5.87 -21.46 -7.72
N ARG A 53 6.47 -22.04 -6.67
CA ARG A 53 5.70 -22.50 -5.51
C ARG A 53 5.18 -21.33 -4.68
N ILE A 54 5.98 -20.28 -4.51
CA ILE A 54 5.56 -19.04 -3.85
C ILE A 54 4.38 -18.43 -4.62
N TYR A 55 4.53 -18.28 -5.94
CA TYR A 55 3.50 -17.74 -6.81
C TYR A 55 2.21 -18.55 -6.69
N ALA A 56 2.26 -19.87 -6.83
CA ALA A 56 1.07 -20.71 -6.74
C ALA A 56 0.35 -20.60 -5.39
N ILE A 57 1.10 -20.46 -4.29
CA ILE A 57 0.51 -20.21 -2.96
C ILE A 57 -0.17 -18.83 -2.94
N LEU A 58 0.53 -17.77 -3.35
CA LEU A 58 -0.02 -16.41 -3.31
C LEU A 58 -1.22 -16.25 -4.23
N ASP A 59 -1.17 -16.82 -5.43
CA ASP A 59 -2.27 -16.83 -6.40
C ASP A 59 -3.51 -17.53 -5.81
N ASN A 60 -3.33 -18.68 -5.16
CA ASN A 60 -4.41 -19.35 -4.45
C ASN A 60 -5.01 -18.48 -3.33
N LEU A 61 -4.15 -17.89 -2.49
CA LEU A 61 -4.59 -17.03 -1.38
C LEU A 61 -5.34 -15.79 -1.89
N VAL A 62 -4.85 -15.13 -2.94
CA VAL A 62 -5.50 -13.95 -3.53
C VAL A 62 -6.78 -14.34 -4.28
N GLY A 63 -6.74 -15.29 -5.19
CA GLY A 63 -7.86 -15.65 -6.05
C GLY A 63 -9.02 -16.32 -5.31
N TYR A 64 -8.73 -17.25 -4.38
CA TYR A 64 -9.77 -18.01 -3.69
C TYR A 64 -10.20 -17.39 -2.37
N TYR A 65 -9.27 -16.80 -1.60
CA TYR A 65 -9.50 -16.40 -0.21
C TYR A 65 -9.48 -14.89 0.03
N THR A 66 -9.71 -14.09 -1.01
CA THR A 66 -10.00 -12.66 -0.87
C THR A 66 -11.25 -12.23 -1.64
N ILE A 67 -11.87 -11.16 -1.16
CA ILE A 67 -12.78 -10.32 -1.93
C ILE A 67 -12.08 -8.98 -2.13
N THR A 68 -11.55 -8.77 -3.34
CA THR A 68 -10.85 -7.51 -3.65
C THR A 68 -11.87 -6.40 -3.90
N LEU A 69 -11.81 -5.35 -3.09
CA LEU A 69 -12.70 -4.19 -3.19
C LEU A 69 -11.92 -2.97 -3.67
N ASP A 70 -12.44 -2.37 -4.74
CA ASP A 70 -11.86 -1.17 -5.31
C ASP A 70 -12.23 0.04 -4.44
N LEU A 71 -11.21 0.81 -4.05
CA LEU A 71 -11.32 2.12 -3.43
C LEU A 71 -11.04 3.18 -4.49
N GLN A 72 -12.01 4.04 -4.73
CA GLN A 72 -11.83 5.20 -5.57
C GLN A 72 -11.28 6.36 -4.73
N LEU A 73 -10.11 6.87 -5.08
CA LEU A 73 -9.59 8.10 -4.48
C LEU A 73 -10.16 9.31 -5.19
N ASP A 74 -10.63 10.28 -4.41
CA ASP A 74 -11.23 11.50 -4.92
C ASP A 74 -10.19 12.37 -5.65
N LYS A 75 -10.65 13.13 -6.64
CA LYS A 75 -9.83 14.20 -7.23
C LYS A 75 -9.35 15.15 -6.13
N LYS A 76 -8.12 15.65 -6.29
CA LYS A 76 -7.40 16.45 -5.28
C LYS A 76 -6.95 15.67 -4.05
N THR A 77 -7.09 14.34 -4.02
CA THR A 77 -6.37 13.53 -3.03
C THR A 77 -4.89 13.84 -3.16
N LYS A 78 -4.26 14.24 -2.05
CA LYS A 78 -2.89 14.71 -2.06
C LYS A 78 -1.92 13.60 -1.62
N ILE A 79 -0.77 13.53 -2.28
CA ILE A 79 0.22 12.47 -2.09
C ILE A 79 1.61 13.08 -1.95
N PHE A 80 2.32 12.72 -0.87
CA PHE A 80 3.73 13.02 -0.72
C PHE A 80 4.58 11.83 -1.15
N ARG A 81 5.69 12.11 -1.82
CA ARG A 81 6.80 11.15 -1.99
C ARG A 81 8.09 11.76 -1.47
N ALA A 82 8.76 11.05 -0.58
CA ALA A 82 10.08 11.44 -0.08
C ALA A 82 11.18 10.71 -0.84
N VAL A 83 12.28 11.42 -1.10
CA VAL A 83 13.49 10.89 -1.72
C VAL A 83 14.71 11.49 -1.02
N LYS A 84 15.67 10.64 -0.64
CA LYS A 84 16.95 11.11 -0.08
C LYS A 84 17.80 11.77 -1.16
N TYR A 85 18.36 12.93 -0.84
CA TYR A 85 19.35 13.61 -1.68
C TYR A 85 20.76 13.14 -1.30
N ASN A 86 21.33 12.26 -2.12
CA ASN A 86 22.62 11.61 -1.85
C ASN A 86 23.73 12.03 -2.81
N GLU A 87 23.54 13.11 -3.58
CA GLU A 87 24.54 13.55 -4.54
C GLU A 87 25.68 14.29 -3.82
N PHE A 88 26.93 13.94 -4.16
CA PHE A 88 28.14 14.58 -3.62
C PHE A 88 28.39 15.93 -4.29
N ASN A 89 27.52 16.88 -4.01
CA ASN A 89 27.67 18.27 -4.42
C ASN A 89 27.17 19.20 -3.30
N ASN A 90 27.37 20.51 -3.48
CA ASN A 90 26.94 21.51 -2.50
C ASN A 90 25.43 21.82 -2.57
N LYS A 91 24.64 21.11 -3.39
CA LYS A 91 23.20 21.32 -3.48
C LYS A 91 22.47 20.57 -2.37
N SER A 92 21.17 20.80 -2.32
CA SER A 92 20.23 20.18 -1.38
C SER A 92 18.96 19.69 -2.06
N CYS A 93 18.87 19.83 -3.37
CA CYS A 93 17.67 19.59 -4.13
C CYS A 93 17.95 18.95 -5.50
N HIS A 94 17.02 18.11 -5.94
CA HIS A 94 16.95 17.63 -7.32
C HIS A 94 16.18 18.63 -8.17
N ASP A 95 16.72 18.98 -9.35
CA ASP A 95 16.09 19.96 -10.25
C ASP A 95 15.06 19.33 -11.21
N LYS A 96 14.98 17.98 -11.26
CA LYS A 96 14.14 17.22 -12.19
C LYS A 96 13.08 16.41 -11.45
N VAL A 97 11.84 16.48 -11.91
CA VAL A 97 10.70 15.74 -11.35
C VAL A 97 10.89 14.24 -11.44
N SER A 98 11.44 13.72 -12.54
CA SER A 98 11.77 12.30 -12.70
C SER A 98 12.70 11.73 -11.61
N ARG A 99 13.49 12.57 -10.92
CA ARG A 99 14.29 12.12 -9.76
C ARG A 99 13.43 11.94 -8.51
N LEU A 100 12.33 12.68 -8.41
CA LEU A 100 11.41 12.68 -7.28
C LEU A 100 10.11 11.89 -7.48
N SER A 101 9.74 11.50 -8.71
CA SER A 101 8.45 10.83 -9.01
C SER A 101 8.47 9.29 -8.90
N TYR A 102 9.08 8.57 -9.84
CA TYR A 102 9.38 7.14 -9.69
C TYR A 102 10.68 6.82 -10.42
N LYS A 103 11.38 5.76 -9.99
CA LYS A 103 12.64 5.38 -10.64
C LYS A 103 12.35 4.61 -11.91
N SER A 104 12.82 5.08 -13.06
CA SER A 104 12.88 4.29 -14.29
C SER A 104 13.82 3.09 -14.13
N PRO A 105 13.62 1.99 -14.87
CA PRO A 105 14.53 0.84 -14.83
C PRO A 105 15.96 1.24 -15.24
N PRO A 106 17.00 0.56 -14.73
CA PRO A 106 16.94 -0.60 -13.83
C PRO A 106 16.61 -0.23 -12.38
N THR A 107 15.75 -1.01 -11.74
CA THR A 107 15.36 -0.87 -10.33
C THR A 107 15.70 -2.14 -9.56
N THR A 108 16.02 -1.99 -8.28
CA THR A 108 16.13 -3.14 -7.36
C THR A 108 14.74 -3.59 -6.92
N ILE A 109 14.64 -4.84 -6.48
CA ILE A 109 13.42 -5.31 -5.82
C ILE A 109 13.08 -4.41 -4.63
N GLY A 110 11.82 -4.05 -4.51
CA GLY A 110 11.27 -3.32 -3.38
C GLY A 110 10.12 -4.07 -2.76
N ARG A 111 9.42 -3.44 -1.82
CA ARG A 111 8.29 -4.08 -1.14
C ARG A 111 7.19 -4.52 -2.11
N LEU A 112 6.87 -3.71 -3.12
CA LEU A 112 5.76 -3.95 -4.04
C LEU A 112 6.17 -3.93 -5.52
N ASN A 113 7.47 -3.89 -5.83
CA ASN A 113 7.98 -3.93 -7.21
C ASN A 113 9.02 -5.03 -7.34
N ARG A 114 9.01 -5.74 -8.47
CA ARG A 114 10.07 -6.69 -8.80
C ARG A 114 11.32 -5.95 -9.28
N GLN A 115 12.40 -6.69 -9.45
CA GLN A 115 13.60 -6.17 -10.09
C GLN A 115 13.27 -5.69 -11.51
N ASN A 116 13.81 -4.52 -11.89
CA ASN A 116 13.55 -3.84 -13.15
C ASN A 116 12.09 -3.37 -13.38
N GLU A 117 11.23 -3.44 -12.37
CA GLU A 117 9.91 -2.83 -12.41
C GLU A 117 9.90 -1.49 -11.66
N SER A 118 9.30 -0.48 -12.29
CA SER A 118 9.09 0.82 -11.68
C SER A 118 7.78 0.85 -10.88
N MET A 119 7.83 1.52 -9.73
CA MET A 119 6.66 1.75 -8.88
C MET A 119 6.80 3.11 -8.21
N TYR A 120 5.70 3.86 -8.17
CA TYR A 120 5.62 5.06 -7.37
C TYR A 120 5.21 4.69 -5.96
N TYR A 121 5.96 5.15 -4.96
CA TYR A 121 5.65 4.97 -3.54
C TYR A 121 5.43 6.33 -2.91
N GLY A 122 4.33 6.51 -2.20
CA GLY A 122 4.03 7.73 -1.47
C GLY A 122 3.20 7.49 -0.22
N CYS A 123 2.87 8.56 0.47
CA CYS A 123 1.89 8.57 1.56
C CYS A 123 0.75 9.54 1.22
N LEU A 124 -0.49 9.16 1.57
CA LEU A 124 -1.60 10.09 1.46
C LEU A 124 -1.45 11.13 2.57
N HIS A 125 -1.65 12.40 2.24
CA HIS A 125 -1.65 13.47 3.22
C HIS A 125 -2.95 14.26 3.15
N PHE A 126 -3.44 14.65 4.33
CA PHE A 126 -4.78 15.24 4.48
C PHE A 126 -4.70 16.66 4.98
N ASN A 127 -3.58 17.05 5.60
CA ASN A 127 -3.35 18.40 6.06
C ASN A 127 -2.00 18.89 5.56
N ASP A 128 -1.91 20.17 5.18
CA ASP A 128 -0.64 20.82 4.85
C ASP A 128 0.15 21.22 6.13
N LYS A 129 -0.22 20.67 7.29
CA LYS A 129 0.49 20.86 8.55
C LYS A 129 1.65 19.88 8.64
N TRP A 130 2.77 20.34 9.21
CA TRP A 130 4.05 19.63 9.34
C TRP A 130 3.99 18.16 9.83
N GLY A 131 2.95 17.76 10.57
CA GLY A 131 2.80 16.40 11.11
C GLY A 131 2.74 15.30 10.05
N ASP A 132 2.21 15.58 8.84
CA ASP A 132 2.06 14.55 7.79
C ASP A 132 3.40 14.23 7.09
N LEU A 133 4.42 15.11 7.19
CA LEU A 133 5.76 14.88 6.63
C LEU A 133 6.52 13.78 7.37
N ASN A 134 6.22 13.56 8.65
CA ASN A 134 6.84 12.52 9.45
C ASN A 134 6.63 11.13 8.86
N VAL A 135 5.45 10.87 8.28
CA VAL A 135 5.18 9.61 7.56
C VAL A 135 6.14 9.46 6.38
N ALA A 136 6.25 10.50 5.55
CA ALA A 136 7.13 10.48 4.39
C ALA A 136 8.61 10.28 4.78
N PHE A 137 9.09 10.95 5.83
CA PHE A 137 10.45 10.77 6.35
C PHE A 137 10.69 9.37 6.92
N SER A 138 9.70 8.81 7.60
CA SER A 138 9.77 7.48 8.20
C SER A 138 9.87 6.38 7.14
N GLU A 139 9.09 6.49 6.07
CA GLU A 139 9.05 5.49 5.00
C GLU A 139 10.38 5.37 4.24
N ILE A 140 11.18 6.44 4.20
CA ILE A 140 12.53 6.40 3.60
C ILE A 140 13.64 6.14 4.63
N ASN A 141 13.29 5.87 5.90
CA ASN A 141 14.25 5.74 7.00
C ASN A 141 15.20 6.94 7.08
N ALA A 142 14.65 8.15 7.12
CA ALA A 142 15.46 9.37 7.18
C ALA A 142 16.31 9.41 8.46
N LEU A 143 17.57 9.84 8.33
CA LEU A 143 18.53 9.95 9.41
C LEU A 143 18.93 11.41 9.65
N LYS A 144 19.47 11.68 10.83
CA LYS A 144 20.00 12.99 11.19
C LYS A 144 21.05 13.45 10.16
N TYR A 145 20.98 14.73 9.80
CA TYR A 145 21.80 15.41 8.79
C TYR A 145 21.56 14.96 7.33
N GLU A 146 20.64 14.05 7.07
CA GLU A 146 20.24 13.76 5.69
C GLU A 146 19.40 14.89 5.12
N LYS A 147 19.57 15.11 3.81
CA LYS A 147 18.75 16.02 3.03
C LYS A 147 17.67 15.23 2.33
N ILE A 148 16.41 15.61 2.53
CA ILE A 148 15.24 14.92 1.99
C ILE A 148 14.49 15.85 1.06
N ASN A 149 14.18 15.37 -0.13
CA ASN A 149 13.31 16.06 -1.08
C ASN A 149 11.92 15.43 -1.02
N ILE A 150 10.88 16.25 -0.89
CA ILE A 150 9.48 15.86 -0.90
C ILE A 150 8.84 16.36 -2.18
N LEU A 151 8.23 15.48 -2.95
CA LEU A 151 7.34 15.82 -4.05
C LEU A 151 5.89 15.82 -3.57
N LYS A 152 5.19 16.93 -3.76
CA LYS A 152 3.75 17.04 -3.51
C LYS A 152 3.00 16.87 -4.80
N SER A 153 2.02 15.97 -4.79
CA SER A 153 1.22 15.66 -5.96
C SER A 153 -0.27 15.63 -5.62
N GLU A 154 -1.10 15.87 -6.62
CA GLU A 154 -2.55 15.79 -6.50
C GLU A 154 -3.11 14.83 -7.56
N VAL A 155 -4.08 14.03 -7.15
CA VAL A 155 -4.84 13.17 -8.07
C VAL A 155 -5.74 14.05 -8.95
N THR A 156 -5.58 13.98 -10.27
CA THR A 156 -6.34 14.77 -11.26
C THR A 156 -7.53 14.03 -11.84
N ASP A 157 -7.49 12.70 -11.82
CA ASP A 157 -8.57 11.85 -12.30
C ASP A 157 -8.83 10.64 -11.41
N GLU A 158 -9.85 9.85 -11.74
CA GLU A 158 -10.21 8.67 -10.96
C GLU A 158 -9.03 7.69 -10.79
N LEU A 159 -8.51 7.61 -9.56
CA LEU A 159 -7.45 6.69 -9.16
C LEU A 159 -8.05 5.54 -8.34
N LYS A 160 -8.13 4.35 -8.95
CA LYS A 160 -8.68 3.13 -8.34
C LYS A 160 -7.59 2.33 -7.66
N VAL A 161 -7.74 2.07 -6.37
CA VAL A 161 -6.74 1.35 -5.58
C VAL A 161 -7.38 0.23 -4.77
N ASN A 162 -6.66 -0.84 -4.49
CA ASN A 162 -7.12 -1.84 -3.51
C ASN A 162 -6.56 -1.51 -2.13
N TYR A 163 -7.38 -1.63 -1.08
CA TYR A 163 -6.91 -1.48 0.30
C TYR A 163 -6.67 -2.86 0.93
N ILE A 164 -5.40 -3.20 1.15
CA ILE A 164 -4.98 -4.41 1.86
C ILE A 164 -5.05 -4.20 3.38
N GLY A 165 -5.77 -5.07 4.09
CA GLY A 165 -5.81 -5.06 5.57
C GLY A 165 -6.94 -4.23 6.19
N ILE A 166 -7.94 -3.83 5.42
CA ILE A 166 -9.07 -3.03 5.93
C ILE A 166 -9.93 -3.82 6.93
N TYR A 167 -10.04 -5.14 6.78
CA TYR A 167 -10.89 -5.95 7.66
C TYR A 167 -10.34 -6.06 9.09
N ASN A 168 -9.03 -5.87 9.28
CA ASN A 168 -8.45 -5.67 10.62
C ASN A 168 -9.06 -4.49 11.38
N TYR A 169 -9.38 -3.39 10.69
CA TYR A 169 -10.03 -2.22 11.28
C TYR A 169 -11.51 -2.48 11.55
N ILE A 170 -12.22 -3.08 10.60
CA ILE A 170 -13.64 -3.41 10.74
C ILE A 170 -13.87 -4.37 11.92
N LYS A 171 -13.01 -5.38 12.10
CA LYS A 171 -13.08 -6.33 13.23
C LYS A 171 -12.92 -5.64 14.60
N ARG A 172 -12.13 -4.57 14.67
CA ARG A 172 -11.97 -3.74 15.89
C ARG A 172 -13.07 -2.70 16.05
N ASN A 173 -14.00 -2.62 15.10
CA ASN A 173 -14.99 -1.56 14.98
C ASN A 173 -14.35 -0.16 14.96
N GLU A 174 -13.18 -0.06 14.33
CA GLU A 174 -12.41 1.17 14.18
C GLU A 174 -12.44 1.61 12.72
N LYS A 175 -12.60 2.91 12.46
CA LYS A 175 -12.52 3.49 11.12
C LYS A 175 -11.12 4.08 10.92
N PRO A 176 -10.38 3.71 9.86
CA PRO A 176 -9.15 4.44 9.51
C PRO A 176 -9.47 5.93 9.35
N TYR A 177 -8.67 6.80 9.97
CA TYR A 177 -8.98 8.24 10.02
C TYR A 177 -9.13 8.83 8.60
N PHE A 178 -8.31 8.36 7.67
CA PHE A 178 -8.26 8.79 6.28
C PHE A 178 -9.43 8.31 5.41
N LEU A 179 -10.13 7.25 5.82
CA LEU A 179 -11.16 6.64 4.99
C LEU A 179 -12.49 7.39 5.16
N PRO A 180 -13.18 7.79 4.07
CA PRO A 180 -14.51 8.40 4.17
C PRO A 180 -15.51 7.46 4.86
N LYS A 181 -16.43 8.03 5.66
CA LYS A 181 -17.42 7.25 6.42
C LYS A 181 -18.27 6.32 5.53
N LYS A 182 -18.65 6.80 4.34
CA LYS A 182 -19.44 6.01 3.38
C LYS A 182 -18.67 4.81 2.85
N VAL A 183 -17.39 4.99 2.50
CA VAL A 183 -16.51 3.92 2.02
C VAL A 183 -16.28 2.88 3.12
N TYR A 184 -16.00 3.33 4.34
CA TYR A 184 -15.88 2.42 5.48
C TYR A 184 -17.16 1.61 5.72
N ALA A 185 -18.32 2.27 5.67
CA ALA A 185 -19.61 1.60 5.83
C ALA A 185 -19.84 0.55 4.73
N TYR A 186 -19.47 0.86 3.48
CA TYR A 186 -19.52 -0.12 2.38
C TYR A 186 -18.64 -1.35 2.65
N PHE A 187 -17.37 -1.16 3.03
CA PHE A 187 -16.49 -2.27 3.36
C PHE A 187 -16.99 -3.10 4.55
N LYS A 188 -17.59 -2.43 5.55
CA LYS A 188 -18.21 -3.09 6.69
C LYS A 188 -19.44 -3.91 6.27
N ASP A 189 -20.30 -3.37 5.40
CA ASP A 189 -21.46 -4.09 4.88
C ASP A 189 -21.03 -5.35 4.10
N VAL A 190 -19.96 -5.27 3.29
CA VAL A 190 -19.40 -6.45 2.59
C VAL A 190 -18.86 -7.48 3.58
N TYR A 191 -18.07 -7.06 4.57
CA TYR A 191 -17.53 -7.95 5.61
C TYR A 191 -18.64 -8.68 6.40
N GLU A 192 -19.69 -7.94 6.79
CA GLU A 192 -20.86 -8.52 7.48
C GLU A 192 -21.63 -9.48 6.55
N TYR A 193 -21.68 -9.22 5.24
CA TYR A 193 -22.29 -10.15 4.29
C TYR A 193 -21.47 -11.44 4.12
N GLU A 194 -20.14 -11.34 4.04
CA GLU A 194 -19.23 -12.49 4.09
C GLU A 194 -19.46 -13.33 5.36
N GLU A 195 -19.52 -12.69 6.54
CA GLU A 195 -19.78 -13.35 7.82
C GLU A 195 -21.10 -14.11 7.83
N ASN A 196 -22.15 -13.54 7.24
CA ASN A 196 -23.48 -14.15 7.17
C ASN A 196 -23.59 -15.31 6.17
N LYS A 197 -22.79 -15.30 5.10
CA LYS A 197 -22.88 -16.29 4.01
C LYS A 197 -21.88 -17.43 4.13
N PHE A 198 -20.70 -17.15 4.66
CA PHE A 198 -19.66 -18.16 4.82
C PHE A 198 -19.88 -18.99 6.08
N ASN A 199 -19.56 -20.29 5.96
CA ASN A 199 -19.33 -21.11 7.14
C ASN A 199 -18.20 -20.47 7.98
N LYS A 200 -18.29 -20.57 9.31
CA LYS A 200 -17.29 -20.00 10.24
C LYS A 200 -15.84 -20.31 9.87
N TYR A 201 -15.54 -21.50 9.35
CA TYR A 201 -14.17 -21.86 8.96
C TYR A 201 -13.76 -21.22 7.62
N VAL A 202 -14.66 -21.10 6.65
CA VAL A 202 -14.41 -20.33 5.42
C VAL A 202 -14.18 -18.86 5.77
N PHE A 203 -15.04 -18.27 6.59
CA PHE A 203 -14.88 -16.89 7.04
C PHE A 203 -13.55 -16.68 7.77
N THR A 204 -13.17 -17.62 8.64
CA THR A 204 -11.85 -17.60 9.30
C THR A 204 -10.71 -17.65 8.29
N ALA A 205 -10.82 -18.43 7.21
CA ALA A 205 -9.81 -18.49 6.15
C ALA A 205 -9.60 -17.12 5.47
N PHE A 206 -10.67 -16.40 5.14
CA PHE A 206 -10.61 -15.04 4.59
C PHE A 206 -9.99 -14.05 5.58
N GLN A 207 -10.37 -14.14 6.86
CA GLN A 207 -9.76 -13.31 7.92
C GLN A 207 -8.26 -13.58 8.07
N LEU A 208 -7.83 -14.84 8.00
CA LEU A 208 -6.43 -15.21 8.05
C LEU A 208 -5.65 -14.64 6.85
N CYS A 209 -6.22 -14.67 5.65
CA CYS A 209 -5.61 -14.07 4.47
C CYS A 209 -5.44 -12.55 4.59
N ASP A 210 -6.50 -11.80 4.95
CA ASP A 210 -6.40 -10.34 5.11
C ASP A 210 -5.39 -9.96 6.20
N ALA A 211 -5.43 -10.66 7.34
CA ALA A 211 -4.48 -10.45 8.43
C ALA A 211 -3.04 -10.74 8.00
N PHE A 212 -2.82 -11.84 7.26
CA PHE A 212 -1.50 -12.21 6.75
C PHE A 212 -0.96 -11.20 5.76
N PHE A 213 -1.75 -10.76 4.77
CA PHE A 213 -1.30 -9.77 3.78
C PHE A 213 -1.00 -8.43 4.44
N SER A 214 -1.85 -7.97 5.36
CA SER A 214 -1.58 -6.77 6.15
C SER A 214 -0.28 -6.91 6.96
N ASP A 215 -0.07 -8.05 7.60
CA ASP A 215 1.11 -8.31 8.42
C ASP A 215 2.41 -8.33 7.62
N ILE A 216 2.49 -9.06 6.50
CA ILE A 216 3.74 -9.11 5.71
C ILE A 216 4.12 -7.76 5.11
N LEU A 217 3.12 -6.93 4.73
CA LEU A 217 3.37 -5.56 4.29
C LEU A 217 3.87 -4.67 5.44
N ARG A 218 3.63 -5.09 6.69
CA ARG A 218 4.06 -4.42 7.92
C ARG A 218 5.33 -4.99 8.56
N ARG A 219 5.92 -6.06 8.04
CA ARG A 219 7.15 -6.63 8.62
C ARG A 219 8.40 -5.80 8.27
N LYS A 220 9.41 -5.87 9.15
CA LYS A 220 10.75 -5.33 8.88
C LYS A 220 11.31 -5.92 7.58
N GLU A 221 11.98 -5.05 6.83
CA GLU A 221 12.51 -5.32 5.50
C GLU A 221 13.50 -6.50 5.49
N SER A 222 13.38 -7.37 4.50
CA SER A 222 14.34 -8.43 4.17
C SER A 222 14.17 -8.87 2.72
N ASP A 223 15.23 -9.39 2.10
CA ASP A 223 15.19 -9.81 0.69
C ASP A 223 14.11 -10.87 0.43
N ARG A 224 13.97 -11.85 1.33
CA ARG A 224 12.94 -12.89 1.23
C ARG A 224 11.53 -12.32 1.37
N LEU A 225 11.34 -11.33 2.25
CA LEU A 225 10.06 -10.65 2.38
C LEU A 225 9.70 -9.94 1.07
N TYR A 226 10.67 -9.25 0.45
CA TYR A 226 10.45 -8.53 -0.81
C TYR A 226 10.11 -9.44 -1.98
N VAL A 227 10.67 -10.67 -2.04
CA VAL A 227 10.21 -11.69 -3.00
C VAL A 227 8.71 -11.96 -2.84
N ILE A 228 8.24 -12.18 -1.61
CA ILE A 228 6.81 -12.45 -1.35
C ILE A 228 5.94 -11.23 -1.67
N THR A 229 6.29 -10.06 -1.14
CA THR A 229 5.41 -8.88 -1.23
C THR A 229 5.39 -8.29 -2.64
N SER A 230 6.47 -8.39 -3.42
CA SER A 230 6.48 -7.98 -4.83
C SER A 230 5.63 -8.91 -5.69
N MET A 231 5.67 -10.23 -5.46
CA MET A 231 4.78 -11.18 -6.16
C MET A 231 3.31 -10.95 -5.78
N LEU A 232 3.02 -10.71 -4.51
CA LEU A 232 1.68 -10.35 -4.04
C LEU A 232 1.18 -9.09 -4.75
N ALA A 233 2.02 -8.06 -4.85
CA ALA A 233 1.67 -6.82 -5.53
C ALA A 233 1.31 -7.07 -7.00
N SER A 234 2.09 -7.90 -7.71
CA SER A 234 1.80 -8.25 -9.11
C SER A 234 0.42 -8.88 -9.28
N LEU A 235 -0.01 -9.75 -8.36
CA LEU A 235 -1.34 -10.39 -8.41
C LEU A 235 -2.47 -9.39 -8.22
N PHE A 236 -2.35 -8.46 -7.26
CA PHE A 236 -3.38 -7.43 -7.06
C PHE A 236 -3.40 -6.35 -8.16
N LEU A 237 -2.25 -6.12 -8.80
CA LEU A 237 -2.05 -5.10 -9.82
C LEU A 237 -2.16 -5.67 -11.24
N GLU A 238 -2.59 -6.92 -11.40
CA GLU A 238 -2.76 -7.53 -12.72
C GLU A 238 -3.86 -6.81 -13.53
N GLY A 239 -3.58 -6.57 -14.82
CA GLY A 239 -4.48 -5.88 -15.76
C GLY A 239 -4.63 -4.37 -15.51
N ASP A 240 -5.59 -3.74 -16.19
CA ASP A 240 -5.77 -2.27 -16.17
C ASP A 240 -6.88 -1.78 -15.22
N ARG A 241 -7.49 -2.70 -14.46
CA ARG A 241 -8.62 -2.38 -13.57
C ARG A 241 -8.24 -1.50 -12.38
N VAL A 242 -7.03 -1.68 -11.86
CA VAL A 242 -6.54 -1.09 -10.61
C VAL A 242 -5.24 -0.34 -10.88
N ASP A 243 -5.14 0.88 -10.37
CA ASP A 243 -4.00 1.78 -10.52
C ASP A 243 -2.94 1.58 -9.43
N GLY A 244 -3.32 1.08 -8.26
CA GLY A 244 -2.43 0.99 -7.12
C GLY A 244 -2.95 0.22 -5.91
N LEU A 245 -2.15 0.21 -4.86
CA LEU A 245 -2.42 -0.42 -3.57
C LEU A 245 -2.30 0.60 -2.44
N ILE A 246 -3.27 0.59 -1.52
CA ILE A 246 -3.15 1.24 -0.22
C ILE A 246 -2.91 0.17 0.84
N TYR A 247 -2.00 0.47 1.75
CA TYR A 247 -1.74 -0.31 2.95
C TYR A 247 -1.32 0.64 4.07
N THR A 248 -1.25 0.12 5.30
CA THR A 248 -0.83 0.93 6.44
C THR A 248 0.67 0.85 6.66
N SER A 249 1.28 2.00 6.95
CA SER A 249 2.70 2.11 7.22
C SER A 249 3.10 1.26 8.43
N VAL A 250 4.29 0.66 8.32
CA VAL A 250 4.97 -0.05 9.42
C VAL A 250 5.53 0.93 10.43
N LYS A 251 5.99 2.08 9.93
CA LYS A 251 6.82 3.03 10.66
C LYS A 251 5.98 4.05 11.40
N VAL A 252 4.81 4.39 10.84
CA VAL A 252 3.82 5.27 11.47
C VAL A 252 2.50 4.52 11.52
N GLU A 253 2.17 3.98 12.70
CA GLU A 253 1.00 3.12 12.85
C GLU A 253 -0.28 3.81 12.36
N GLY A 254 -1.01 3.11 11.50
CA GLY A 254 -2.28 3.56 10.94
C GLY A 254 -2.21 4.63 9.85
N SER A 255 -1.01 5.11 9.49
CA SER A 255 -0.87 6.07 8.39
C SER A 255 -0.97 5.38 7.03
N PRO A 256 -1.75 5.93 6.07
CA PRO A 256 -1.92 5.35 4.74
C PRO A 256 -0.70 5.61 3.85
N VAL A 257 -0.11 4.53 3.36
CA VAL A 257 0.89 4.54 2.29
C VAL A 257 0.29 3.93 1.03
N ILE A 258 0.79 4.38 -0.12
CA ILE A 258 0.25 4.04 -1.42
C ILE A 258 1.38 3.66 -2.37
N ALA A 259 1.16 2.61 -3.15
CA ALA A 259 1.99 2.24 -4.28
C ALA A 259 1.17 2.30 -5.57
N ILE A 260 1.68 2.96 -6.61
CA ILE A 260 0.93 3.29 -7.82
C ILE A 260 1.75 2.90 -9.05
N LYS A 261 1.07 2.30 -10.04
CA LYS A 261 1.67 2.01 -11.34
C LYS A 261 2.17 3.28 -12.01
N PRO A 262 3.37 3.28 -12.63
CA PRO A 262 3.90 4.43 -13.37
C PRO A 262 2.91 5.05 -14.36
N ILE A 263 2.26 4.21 -15.18
CA ILE A 263 1.29 4.68 -16.18
C ILE A 263 0.09 5.42 -15.56
N SER A 264 -0.33 5.05 -14.34
CA SER A 264 -1.40 5.74 -13.63
C SER A 264 -0.91 7.05 -13.01
N VAL A 265 0.37 7.12 -12.60
CA VAL A 265 0.99 8.39 -12.17
C VAL A 265 1.02 9.37 -13.34
N ASP A 266 1.55 8.95 -14.48
CA ASP A 266 1.72 9.81 -15.66
C ASP A 266 0.38 10.37 -16.17
N ASN A 267 -0.71 9.62 -16.03
CA ASN A 267 -2.02 9.98 -16.56
C ASN A 267 -2.96 10.65 -15.55
N LYS A 268 -2.83 10.34 -14.25
CA LYS A 268 -3.86 10.66 -13.23
C LYS A 268 -3.33 11.44 -12.04
N ILE A 269 -2.05 11.80 -12.04
CA ILE A 269 -1.41 12.55 -10.96
C ILE A 269 -0.69 13.75 -11.56
N ASP A 270 -0.90 14.90 -10.95
CA ASP A 270 -0.15 16.11 -11.29
C ASP A 270 0.77 16.49 -10.14
N HIS A 271 2.04 16.71 -10.46
CA HIS A 271 3.06 17.11 -9.51
C HIS A 271 3.04 18.63 -9.38
N LYS A 272 2.83 19.14 -8.16
CA LYS A 272 2.55 20.57 -7.92
C LYS A 272 3.74 21.33 -7.37
N GLU A 273 4.36 20.75 -6.35
CA GLU A 273 5.42 21.42 -5.57
C GLU A 273 6.48 20.41 -5.18
N ALA A 274 7.68 20.92 -4.93
CA ALA A 274 8.73 20.18 -4.25
C ALA A 274 9.24 20.97 -3.04
N MET A 275 9.71 20.26 -2.02
CA MET A 275 10.32 20.84 -0.83
C MET A 275 11.62 20.11 -0.54
N SER A 276 12.62 20.83 -0.05
CA SER A 276 13.87 20.26 0.45
C SER A 276 14.00 20.50 1.94
N PHE A 277 14.33 19.47 2.70
CA PHE A 277 14.52 19.52 4.15
C PHE A 277 15.88 18.98 4.54
N GLU A 278 16.43 19.51 5.62
CA GLU A 278 17.49 18.86 6.41
C GLU A 278 16.87 18.26 7.66
N ILE A 279 17.14 16.98 7.93
CA ILE A 279 16.75 16.34 9.18
C ILE A 279 17.69 16.80 10.28
N GLN A 280 17.17 17.58 11.22
CA GLN A 280 17.94 18.07 12.37
C GLN A 280 18.01 17.03 13.49
N GLU A 281 16.95 16.23 13.66
CA GLU A 281 16.90 15.17 14.66
C GLU A 281 15.91 14.07 14.27
N ASN A 282 16.24 12.82 14.62
CA ASN A 282 15.33 11.68 14.53
C ASN A 282 15.11 11.15 15.95
N TYR A 283 13.97 11.47 16.55
CA TYR A 283 13.63 11.09 17.93
C TYR A 283 13.11 9.65 18.06
N SER A 284 13.25 8.83 17.02
CA SER A 284 12.54 7.55 16.88
C SER A 284 11.02 7.73 16.85
N TYR A 285 10.27 6.61 16.86
CA TYR A 285 8.79 6.62 16.87
C TYR A 285 8.13 7.46 15.76
N ALA A 286 8.80 7.58 14.61
CA ALA A 286 8.36 8.43 13.50
C ALA A 286 8.25 9.93 13.84
N ILE A 287 9.04 10.42 14.79
CA ILE A 287 9.06 11.84 15.18
C ILE A 287 10.37 12.46 14.70
N TYR A 288 10.26 13.48 13.85
CA TYR A 288 11.39 14.17 13.26
C TYR A 288 11.36 15.67 13.57
N LYS A 289 12.55 16.24 13.78
CA LYS A 289 12.77 17.68 13.63
C LYS A 289 13.43 17.90 12.27
N ALA A 290 12.79 18.69 11.42
CA ALA A 290 13.29 19.00 10.09
C ALA A 290 13.31 20.52 9.86
N LYS A 291 14.33 20.99 9.15
CA LYS A 291 14.46 22.38 8.70
C LYS A 291 14.19 22.44 7.21
N LEU A 292 13.20 23.22 6.79
CA LEU A 292 12.99 23.52 5.38
C LEU A 292 14.20 24.31 4.86
N LEU A 293 14.77 23.85 3.74
CA LEU A 293 15.88 24.47 3.04
C LEU A 293 15.37 25.28 1.85
N HIS A 294 14.52 24.67 1.02
CA HIS A 294 13.97 25.26 -0.20
C HIS A 294 12.56 24.77 -0.46
N GLN A 295 11.79 25.58 -1.18
CA GLN A 295 10.50 25.19 -1.75
C GLN A 295 10.49 25.54 -3.23
N GLY A 296 9.94 24.68 -4.08
CA GLY A 296 9.90 24.89 -5.51
C GLY A 296 8.56 24.55 -6.10
N LEU A 297 8.24 25.21 -7.21
CA LEU A 297 7.08 24.88 -8.04
C LEU A 297 7.49 23.91 -9.14
N VAL A 298 6.61 22.96 -9.44
CA VAL A 298 6.83 22.01 -10.53
C VAL A 298 6.30 22.62 -11.84
N ASN A 299 7.18 22.72 -12.84
CA ASN A 299 6.87 23.23 -14.17
C ASN A 299 7.30 22.19 -15.22
N GLY A 300 6.37 21.30 -15.55
CA GLY A 300 6.65 20.13 -16.39
C GLY A 300 7.68 19.21 -15.72
N GLU A 301 8.78 18.94 -16.40
CA GLU A 301 9.86 18.07 -15.89
C GLU A 301 10.85 18.77 -14.93
N LYS A 302 10.72 20.09 -14.75
CA LYS A 302 11.63 20.90 -13.95
C LYS A 302 11.01 21.36 -12.64
N ILE A 303 11.87 21.61 -11.67
CA ILE A 303 11.50 22.21 -10.39
C ILE A 303 12.20 23.56 -10.28
N ASP A 304 11.41 24.62 -10.17
CA ASP A 304 11.91 25.97 -10.00
C ASP A 304 11.97 26.28 -8.50
N TRP A 305 13.16 26.10 -7.92
CA TRP A 305 13.44 26.28 -6.50
C TRP A 305 13.53 27.76 -6.10
N ILE A 306 12.97 28.08 -4.93
CA ILE A 306 12.99 29.37 -4.23
C ILE A 306 13.73 29.19 -2.90
#